data_AF-A0A3R8RDZ5-F1
#
_entry.id   AF-A0A3R8RDZ5-F1
#
_cell.length_a   1.000
_cell.length_b   1.000
_cell.length_c   1.000
_cell.angle_alpha   90.00
_cell.angle_beta   90.00
_cell.angle_gamma   90.00
#
_symmetry.space_group_name_H-M   'P 1'
#
loop_
_entity.id
_entity.type
_entity.pdbx_description
1 polymer ?
#
loop_
_entity_poly.entity_id
_entity_poly.type
_entity_poly.pdbx_seq_one_letter_code
_entity_poly.pdbx_strand_id
1 'polypeptide(L)' 'MAYIVTKNILDSKDNNRLYETGETYPRPDFTVSDSRIKVLLDKGVIVSDEAIEEAKPKRRKKTEETEGE' A
#
# COMPACT_ATOMS: atom_id res chain seq x y z
N MET A 1 3.65 11.77 -7.64
CA MET A 1 3.91 11.08 -6.36
C MET A 1 3.42 9.64 -6.44
N ALA A 2 4.22 8.70 -5.97
CA ALA A 2 3.82 7.31 -5.77
C ALA A 2 3.38 7.13 -4.31
N TYR A 3 2.39 6.27 -4.08
CA TYR A 3 1.93 5.88 -2.75
C TYR A 3 2.21 4.40 -2.54
N ILE A 4 2.43 3.99 -1.30
CA ILE A 4 2.55 2.58 -0.94
C ILE A 4 1.27 2.12 -0.28
N VAL A 5 0.77 0.98 -0.74
CA VAL A 5 -0.42 0.33 -0.20
C VAL A 5 -0.09 -0.24 1.18
N THR A 6 -0.87 0.11 2.19
CA THR A 6 -0.70 -0.37 3.57
C THR A 6 -1.68 -1.47 3.94
N LYS A 7 -2.76 -1.60 3.16
CA LYS A 7 -3.79 -2.64 3.27
C LYS A 7 -4.30 -2.96 1.88
N ASN A 8 -4.62 -4.23 1.60
CA ASN A 8 -5.04 -4.65 0.27
C ASN A 8 -6.25 -3.83 -0.25
N ILE A 9 -6.19 -3.40 -1.51
CA ILE A 9 -7.22 -2.60 -2.17
C ILE A 9 -7.70 -3.36 -3.40
N LEU A 10 -9.00 -3.63 -3.47
CA LEU A 10 -9.66 -4.01 -4.72
C LEU A 10 -10.15 -2.73 -5.41
N ASP A 11 -9.43 -2.29 -6.46
CA ASP A 11 -9.77 -1.05 -7.15
C ASP A 11 -10.66 -1.31 -8.36
N SER A 12 -11.96 -1.04 -8.21
CA SER A 12 -12.92 -1.15 -9.30
C SER A 12 -12.71 -0.12 -10.42
N LYS A 13 -11.92 0.93 -10.19
CA LYS A 13 -11.55 1.90 -11.23
C LYS A 13 -10.38 1.41 -12.08
N ASP A 14 -9.61 0.45 -11.59
CA ASP A 14 -8.53 -0.22 -12.32
C ASP A 14 -8.93 -1.67 -12.66
N ASN A 15 -10.10 -1.84 -13.25
CA ASN A 15 -10.60 -3.13 -13.74
C ASN A 15 -10.62 -4.25 -12.67
N ASN A 16 -10.98 -3.90 -11.43
CA ASN A 16 -10.94 -4.79 -10.25
C ASN A 16 -9.55 -5.35 -9.95
N ARG A 17 -8.49 -4.59 -10.24
CA ARG A 17 -7.13 -4.95 -9.84
C ARG A 17 -7.04 -5.01 -8.31
N LEU A 18 -6.42 -6.07 -7.83
CA LEU A 18 -5.98 -6.19 -6.46
C LEU A 18 -4.60 -5.53 -6.33
N TYR A 19 -4.51 -4.54 -5.44
CA TYR A 19 -3.25 -3.99 -4.96
C TYR A 19 -2.95 -4.60 -3.60
N GLU A 20 -1.79 -5.23 -3.45
CA GLU A 20 -1.35 -5.85 -2.21
C GLU A 20 -0.56 -4.87 -1.33
N THR A 21 -0.50 -5.16 -0.05
CA THR A 21 0.28 -4.35 0.90
C THR A 21 1.76 -4.35 0.51
N GLY A 22 2.34 -3.15 0.42
CA GLY A 22 3.72 -2.91 -0.06
C GLY A 22 3.82 -2.57 -1.54
N GLU A 23 2.73 -2.73 -2.31
CA GLU A 23 2.73 -2.33 -3.72
C GLU A 23 2.61 -0.82 -3.91
N THR A 24 3.10 -0.35 -5.05
CA THR A 24 2.94 1.03 -5.48
C THR A 24 1.55 1.28 -6.05
N TYR A 25 0.93 2.38 -5.62
CA TYR A 25 -0.35 2.88 -6.11
C TYR A 25 -0.23 4.36 -6.55
N PRO A 26 -0.83 4.74 -7.69
CA PRO A 26 -1.34 3.84 -8.72
C PRO A 26 -0.17 3.11 -9.42
N ARG A 27 -0.47 2.06 -10.18
CA ARG A 27 0.54 1.42 -11.03
C ARG A 27 1.06 2.39 -12.11
N PRO A 28 2.30 2.21 -12.63
CA PRO A 28 2.93 3.19 -13.52
C PRO A 28 2.15 3.50 -14.81
N ASP A 29 1.34 2.56 -15.29
CA ASP A 29 0.54 2.69 -16.51
C ASP A 29 -0.92 3.09 -16.24
N PHE A 30 -1.24 3.54 -15.02
CA PHE A 30 -2.57 3.93 -14.61
C PHE A 30 -2.56 5.27 -13.87
N THR A 31 -3.45 6.17 -14.28
CA THR A 31 -3.63 7.47 -13.62
C THR A 31 -4.96 7.48 -12.89
N VAL A 32 -4.94 7.98 -11.66
CA VAL A 32 -6.14 8.19 -10.83
C VAL A 32 -6.34 9.65 -10.54
N SER A 33 -7.57 10.04 -10.22
CA SER A 33 -7.89 11.40 -9.82
C SER A 33 -7.39 11.70 -8.40
N ASP A 34 -7.07 12.96 -8.12
CA ASP A 34 -6.65 13.41 -6.78
C ASP A 34 -7.70 13.10 -5.71
N SER A 35 -8.99 13.20 -6.04
CA SER A 35 -10.09 12.80 -5.16
C SER A 35 -10.00 11.32 -4.75
N ARG A 36 -9.56 10.44 -5.66
CA ARG A 36 -9.38 9.01 -5.35
C ARG A 36 -8.23 8.81 -4.37
N ILE A 37 -7.11 9.47 -4.62
CA ILE A 37 -5.94 9.46 -3.72
C ILE A 37 -6.33 9.93 -2.33
N LYS A 38 -7.04 11.06 -2.23
CA LYS A 38 -7.49 11.60 -0.94
C LYS A 38 -8.38 10.62 -0.17
N VAL A 39 -9.34 9.97 -0.85
CA VAL A 39 -10.20 8.95 -0.20
C VAL A 39 -9.38 7.77 0.31
N LEU A 40 -8.33 7.34 -0.40
CA LEU A 40 -7.49 6.23 0.02
C LEU A 40 -6.55 6.60 1.17
N LEU A 41 -6.04 7.83 1.18
CA LEU A 41 -5.27 8.40 2.29
C LEU A 41 -6.15 8.57 3.55
N ASP A 42 -7.35 9.14 3.40
CA ASP A 42 -8.30 9.32 4.51
C ASP A 42 -8.73 7.98 5.13
N LYS A 43 -8.76 6.90 4.32
CA LYS A 43 -8.99 5.52 4.79
C LYS A 43 -7.75 4.86 5.38
N GLY A 44 -6.57 5.44 5.23
CA GLY A 44 -5.29 4.90 5.66
C GLY A 44 -4.94 3.56 4.99
N VAL A 45 -5.35 3.36 3.74
CA VAL A 45 -5.04 2.15 2.95
C VAL A 45 -3.88 2.37 1.98
N ILE A 46 -3.48 3.62 1.76
CA ILE A 46 -2.22 4.00 1.12
C ILE A 46 -1.52 5.06 1.98
N VAL A 47 -0.21 5.21 1.82
CA VAL A 47 0.60 6.30 2.40
C VAL A 47 1.54 6.86 1.34
N SER A 48 1.89 8.13 1.43
CA SER A 48 2.89 8.73 0.55
C SER A 48 4.26 8.07 0.80
N ASP A 49 4.97 7.73 -0.27
CA ASP A 49 6.30 7.11 -0.19
C ASP A 49 7.27 7.95 0.67
N GLU A 50 7.19 9.28 0.56
CA GLU A 50 7.97 10.24 1.36
C GLU A 50 7.64 10.19 2.86
N ALA A 51 6.43 9.78 3.25
CA ALA A 51 6.06 9.65 4.66
C ALA A 51 6.58 8.34 5.29
N ILE A 52 7.06 7.37 4.50
CA ILE A 52 7.57 6.09 5.01
C ILE A 52 8.94 6.26 5.65
N GLU A 53 9.74 7.24 5.21
CA GLU A 53 11.03 7.56 5.85
C GLU A 53 10.86 8.05 7.29
N GLU A 54 9.78 8.80 7.61
CA GLU A 54 9.47 9.22 8.98
C GLU A 54 8.68 8.17 9.77
N ALA A 55 7.90 7.33 9.09
CA ALA A 55 6.97 6.40 9.73
C ALA A 55 7.48 4.97 9.87
N LYS A 56 8.78 4.65 9.72
CA LYS A 56 9.33 3.29 9.96
C LYS A 56 8.87 2.78 11.34
N PRO A 57 7.86 1.91 11.45
CA PRO A 57 7.75 1.13 12.67
C PRO A 57 8.85 0.07 12.55
N LYS A 58 9.59 -0.15 13.63
CA LYS A 58 10.40 -1.36 13.81
C LYS A 58 9.49 -2.60 13.70
N ARG A 59 9.14 -3.04 12.49
CA ARG A 59 8.61 -4.38 12.22
C ARG A 59 9.81 -5.20 11.77
N ARG A 60 10.63 -5.61 12.75
CA ARG A 60 10.64 -6.98 13.29
C ARG A 60 10.79 -7.99 12.16
N LYS A 61 12.00 -8.55 12.11
CA LYS A 61 12.37 -9.79 11.46
C LYS A 61 11.17 -10.72 11.39
N LYS A 62 10.90 -11.24 10.20
CA LYS A 62 10.16 -12.47 9.98
C LYS A 62 10.87 -13.53 10.84
N THR A 63 10.37 -13.79 12.05
CA THR A 63 10.78 -14.95 12.83
C THR A 63 10.20 -16.13 12.08
N GLU A 64 11.10 -16.83 11.41
CA GLU A 64 10.94 -18.20 10.99
C GLU A 64 10.60 -19.02 12.24
N GLU A 65 9.33 -19.40 12.39
CA GLU A 65 8.92 -20.43 13.33
C GLU A 65 8.40 -21.61 12.51
N THR A 66 9.20 -22.66 12.46
CA THR A 66 8.71 -24.04 12.43
C THR A 66 9.81 -24.92 13.03
N GLU A 67 9.78 -25.03 14.36
CA GLU A 67 10.38 -26.14 15.12
C GLU A 67 9.40 -27.33 15.15
N GLY A 68 9.96 -28.54 15.25
CA GLY A 68 9.28 -29.80 15.59
C GLY A 68 9.10 -30.70 14.37
N GLU A 69 9.78 -31.82 14.22
CA GLU A 69 10.13 -32.86 15.20
C GLU A 69 11.43 -33.60 14.82
#